data_AF-A0A7C7V7X3-F1
#
_entry.id   AF-A0A7C7V7X3-F1
#
_cell.length_a   1.000
_cell.length_b   1.000
_cell.length_c   1.000
_cell.angle_alpha   90.00
_cell.angle_beta   90.00
_cell.angle_gamma   90.00
#
_symmetry.space_group_name_H-M   'P 1'
#
loop_
_entity.id
_entity.type
_entity.pdbx_description
1 polymer ?
#
loop_
_entity_poly.entity_id
_entity_poly.type
_entity_poly.pdbx_seq_one_letter_code
_entity_poly.pdbx_strand_id
1 'polypeptide(L)'
;MTAKAKVVVRKARSRHKGALTIPWHAEDIRAGAETVAAFRREAWARFQTLPWPTTKDEPWRRTDISGLELNTFRFPAASDLEGVPPAPKELTRPLVGDRHGGHLVLSPHGVERHMD
;
A
#
# COMPACT_ATOMS: atom_id res chain seq x y z
N MET A 1 19.42 -31.11 -44.79
CA MET A 1 19.39 -30.40 -43.49
C MET A 1 18.22 -29.44 -43.51
N THR A 2 17.10 -29.78 -42.87
CA THR A 2 15.86 -29.00 -42.95
C THR A 2 15.77 -28.09 -41.73
N ALA A 3 15.92 -26.78 -41.92
CA ALA A 3 15.84 -25.81 -40.84
C ALA A 3 14.38 -25.66 -40.35
N LYS A 4 14.13 -25.91 -39.07
CA LYS A 4 12.82 -25.70 -38.44
C LYS A 4 12.57 -24.20 -38.27
N ALA A 5 11.39 -23.74 -38.69
CA ALA A 5 10.96 -22.35 -38.54
C ALA A 5 10.82 -21.96 -37.06
N LYS A 6 11.38 -20.80 -36.69
CA LYS A 6 11.29 -20.23 -35.34
C LYS A 6 9.91 -19.56 -35.17
N VAL A 7 9.04 -20.17 -34.37
CA VAL A 7 7.72 -19.61 -34.06
C VAL A 7 7.87 -18.52 -33.00
N VAL A 8 7.72 -17.25 -33.39
CA VAL A 8 7.68 -16.10 -32.47
C VAL A 8 6.24 -15.91 -32.00
N VAL A 9 5.90 -16.48 -30.85
CA VAL A 9 4.58 -16.25 -30.23
C VAL A 9 4.61 -14.91 -29.50
N ARG A 10 3.88 -13.91 -30.02
CA ARG A 10 3.58 -12.69 -29.27
C ARG A 10 2.56 -13.03 -28.19
N LYS A 11 3.02 -13.25 -26.96
CA LYS A 11 2.14 -13.41 -25.80
C LYS A 11 1.43 -12.07 -25.56
N ALA A 12 0.19 -11.97 -26.02
CA ALA A 12 -0.67 -10.85 -25.65
C ALA A 12 -0.75 -10.80 -24.11
N ARG A 13 -0.58 -9.61 -23.52
CA ARG A 13 -0.87 -9.41 -22.10
C ARG A 13 -2.32 -9.83 -21.88
N SER A 14 -2.52 -10.96 -21.19
CA SER A 14 -3.83 -11.37 -20.72
C SER A 14 -4.34 -10.22 -19.85
N ARG A 15 -5.28 -9.44 -20.38
CA ARG A 15 -6.02 -8.47 -19.58
C ARG A 15 -6.79 -9.30 -18.56
N HIS A 16 -6.33 -9.29 -17.31
CA HIS A 16 -7.08 -9.87 -16.21
C HIS A 16 -8.45 -9.17 -16.19
N LYS A 17 -9.47 -9.89 -16.65
CA LYS A 17 -10.86 -9.45 -16.74
C LYS A 17 -11.66 -9.90 -15.52
N GLY A 18 -10.98 -10.10 -14.38
CA GLY A 18 -11.63 -10.37 -13.11
C GLY A 18 -12.13 -9.06 -12.53
N ALA A 19 -13.38 -9.04 -12.06
CA ALA A 19 -13.79 -7.99 -11.14
C ALA A 19 -12.82 -7.97 -9.96
N LEU A 20 -12.35 -6.78 -9.59
CA LEU A 20 -11.45 -6.61 -8.46
C LEU A 20 -12.24 -6.87 -7.18
N THR A 21 -12.04 -8.05 -6.59
CA THR A 21 -12.61 -8.40 -5.29
C THR A 21 -11.78 -7.74 -4.20
N ILE A 22 -12.45 -7.09 -3.27
CA ILE A 22 -11.83 -6.44 -2.12
C ILE A 22 -11.79 -7.47 -0.98
N PRO A 23 -10.60 -7.91 -0.51
CA PRO A 23 -10.48 -8.97 0.49
C PRO A 23 -10.58 -8.46 1.94
N TRP A 24 -10.80 -7.15 2.13
CA TRP A 24 -10.80 -6.50 3.44
C TRP A 24 -12.22 -6.24 3.94
N HIS A 25 -12.37 -6.25 5.26
CA HIS A 25 -13.64 -6.09 5.94
C HIS A 25 -13.65 -4.87 6.87
N ALA A 26 -14.81 -4.54 7.43
CA ALA A 26 -14.94 -3.38 8.31
C ALA A 26 -14.15 -3.54 9.62
N GLU A 27 -13.90 -4.78 10.05
CA GLU A 27 -13.11 -5.11 11.24
C GLU A 27 -11.62 -4.80 11.04
N ASP A 28 -11.16 -4.72 9.79
CA ASP A 28 -9.78 -4.40 9.43
C ASP A 28 -9.46 -2.90 9.55
N ILE A 29 -10.48 -2.06 9.77
CA ILE A 29 -10.28 -0.62 9.91
C ILE A 29 -9.49 -0.33 11.17
N ARG A 30 -8.30 0.25 10.99
CA ARG A 30 -7.39 0.60 12.08
C ARG A 30 -8.10 1.44 13.14
N ALA A 31 -8.02 0.98 14.39
CA ALA A 31 -8.45 1.72 15.57
C ALA A 31 -7.73 3.07 15.73
N GLY A 32 -8.30 3.97 16.53
CA GLY A 32 -7.74 5.28 16.83
C GLY A 32 -8.63 6.05 17.79
N ALA A 33 -8.29 7.31 18.04
CA ALA A 33 -9.20 8.23 18.73
C ALA A 33 -10.56 8.27 18.03
N GLU A 34 -11.64 8.47 18.78
CA GLU A 34 -13.01 8.28 18.27
C GLU A 34 -13.29 9.12 17.01
N THR A 35 -12.80 10.36 16.95
CA THR A 35 -12.94 11.23 15.78
C THR A 35 -12.31 10.63 14.52
N VAL A 36 -11.12 10.05 14.64
CA VAL A 36 -10.38 9.41 13.54
C VAL A 36 -11.02 8.07 13.18
N ALA A 37 -11.45 7.29 14.17
CA ALA A 37 -12.12 6.02 13.95
C ALA A 37 -13.46 6.22 13.21
N ALA A 38 -14.27 7.19 13.63
CA ALA A 38 -15.52 7.56 12.97
C ALA A 38 -15.30 7.97 11.51
N PHE A 39 -14.32 8.85 11.24
CA PHE A 39 -13.97 9.25 9.89
C PHE A 39 -13.56 8.06 8.99
N ARG A 40 -12.75 7.13 9.51
CA ARG A 40 -12.34 5.93 8.76
C ARG A 40 -13.52 5.00 8.46
N ARG A 41 -14.43 4.79 9.41
CA ARG A 41 -15.65 3.99 9.20
C ARG A 41 -16.54 4.61 8.12
N GLU A 42 -16.71 5.92 8.15
CA GLU A 42 -17.47 6.64 7.11
C GLU A 42 -16.81 6.53 5.73
N ALA A 43 -15.48 6.72 5.67
CA ALA A 43 -14.73 6.58 4.43
C ALA A 43 -14.86 5.16 3.85
N TRP A 44 -14.80 4.13 4.70
CA TRP A 44 -15.03 2.74 4.28
C TRP A 44 -16.44 2.53 3.72
N ALA A 45 -17.47 3.01 4.42
CA ALA A 45 -18.85 2.90 3.96
C ALA A 45 -19.06 3.58 2.59
N ARG A 46 -18.49 4.77 2.38
CA ARG A 46 -18.53 5.46 1.09
C ARG A 46 -17.79 4.69 0.01
N PHE A 47 -16.58 4.21 0.30
CA PHE A 47 -15.77 3.43 -0.63
C PHE A 47 -16.51 2.20 -1.17
N GLN A 48 -17.20 1.46 -0.30
CA GLN A 48 -18.00 0.28 -0.69
C GLN A 48 -19.14 0.60 -1.67
N THR A 49 -19.60 1.86 -1.73
CA THR A 49 -20.65 2.30 -2.67
C THR A 49 -20.10 2.84 -3.99
N LEU A 50 -18.80 3.15 -4.06
CA LEU A 50 -18.21 3.71 -5.26
C LEU A 50 -17.93 2.62 -6.30
N PRO A 51 -18.22 2.85 -7.59
CA PRO A 51 -17.82 1.93 -8.64
C PRO A 51 -16.30 1.90 -8.74
N TRP A 52 -15.76 0.76 -9.17
CA TRP A 52 -14.34 0.67 -9.46
C TRP A 52 -13.99 1.59 -10.65
N PRO A 53 -12.95 2.43 -10.55
CA PRO A 53 -12.64 3.37 -11.60
C PRO A 53 -12.10 2.66 -12.84
N THR A 54 -12.31 3.30 -13.97
CA THR A 54 -11.88 2.84 -15.29
C THR A 54 -11.08 3.93 -15.98
N THR A 55 -10.30 3.57 -17.00
CA THR A 55 -9.58 4.57 -17.81
C THR A 55 -10.49 5.50 -18.63
N LYS A 56 -11.82 5.29 -18.57
CA LYS A 56 -12.82 6.20 -19.18
C LYS A 56 -13.17 7.36 -18.23
N ASP A 57 -12.95 7.19 -16.94
CA ASP A 57 -13.17 8.24 -15.96
C ASP A 57 -12.03 9.26 -16.10
N GLU A 58 -12.38 10.54 -16.28
CA GLU A 58 -11.39 11.59 -16.54
C GLU A 58 -10.25 11.63 -15.52
N PRO A 59 -10.49 11.46 -14.19
CA PRO A 59 -9.42 11.40 -13.19
C PRO A 59 -8.47 10.19 -13.36
N TRP A 60 -8.89 9.13 -14.04
CA TRP A 60 -8.16 7.85 -14.17
C TRP A 60 -7.65 7.59 -15.59
N ARG A 61 -7.85 8.53 -16.52
CA ARG A 61 -7.48 8.39 -17.94
C ARG A 61 -6.00 8.00 -18.16
N ARG A 62 -5.12 8.38 -17.23
CA ARG A 62 -3.66 8.11 -17.29
C ARG A 62 -3.17 7.07 -16.27
N THR A 63 -4.06 6.49 -15.48
CA THR A 63 -3.71 5.55 -14.40
C THR A 63 -4.64 4.34 -14.48
N ASP A 64 -4.19 3.30 -15.18
CA ASP A 64 -4.91 2.03 -15.27
C ASP A 64 -4.61 1.16 -14.04
N ILE A 65 -5.60 0.99 -13.17
CA ILE A 65 -5.51 0.13 -11.97
C ILE A 65 -6.23 -1.22 -12.14
N SER A 66 -6.67 -1.57 -13.35
CA SER A 66 -7.40 -2.83 -13.60
C SER A 66 -6.54 -4.09 -13.35
N GLY A 67 -5.22 -3.95 -13.39
CA GLY A 67 -4.26 -5.03 -13.12
C GLY A 67 -3.82 -5.16 -11.66
N LEU A 68 -4.40 -4.40 -10.73
CA LEU A 68 -4.00 -4.44 -9.33
C LEU A 68 -4.45 -5.74 -8.65
N GLU A 69 -3.54 -6.57 -8.16
CA GLU A 69 -3.91 -7.83 -7.50
C GLU A 69 -4.28 -7.60 -6.02
N LEU A 70 -5.48 -7.05 -5.74
CA LEU A 70 -5.90 -6.70 -4.38
C LEU A 70 -5.79 -7.87 -3.38
N ASN A 71 -6.02 -9.10 -3.84
CA ASN A 71 -5.97 -10.31 -3.02
C ASN A 71 -4.54 -10.71 -2.58
N THR A 72 -3.49 -10.11 -3.13
CA THR A 72 -2.10 -10.38 -2.69
C THR A 72 -1.71 -9.54 -1.48
N PHE A 73 -2.47 -8.50 -1.18
CA PHE A 73 -2.21 -7.63 -0.04
C PHE A 73 -2.81 -8.24 1.22
N ARG A 74 -2.02 -8.26 2.29
CA ARG A 74 -2.46 -8.68 3.63
C ARG A 74 -1.97 -7.67 4.66
N PHE A 75 -2.63 -7.65 5.81
CA PHE A 75 -2.06 -6.98 6.98
C PHE A 75 -0.85 -7.77 7.48
N PRO A 76 0.22 -7.08 7.91
CA PRO A 76 1.40 -7.75 8.45
C PRO A 76 1.05 -8.48 9.75
N ALA A 77 1.47 -9.73 9.85
CA ALA A 77 1.44 -10.49 11.10
C ALA A 77 2.64 -10.10 11.98
N ALA A 78 2.61 -10.46 13.26
CA ALA A 78 3.75 -10.23 14.16
C ALA A 78 5.05 -10.86 13.63
N SER A 79 4.96 -12.02 13.01
CA SER A 79 6.10 -12.70 12.37
C SER A 79 6.68 -11.93 11.18
N ASP A 80 5.88 -11.11 10.49
CA ASP A 80 6.37 -10.27 9.37
C ASP A 80 7.24 -9.10 9.88
N LEU A 81 7.20 -8.80 11.18
CA LEU A 81 8.01 -7.77 11.82
C LEU A 81 9.38 -8.30 12.28
N GLU A 82 9.52 -9.61 12.41
CA GLU A 82 10.79 -10.23 12.82
C GLU A 82 11.88 -9.92 11.78
N GLY A 83 12.96 -9.28 12.23
CA GLY A 83 14.10 -8.94 11.37
C GLY A 83 13.93 -7.65 10.55
N VAL A 84 12.84 -6.90 10.71
CA VAL A 84 12.76 -5.55 10.15
C VAL A 84 13.81 -4.66 10.86
N PRO A 85 14.79 -4.08 10.13
CA PRO A 85 15.85 -3.31 10.76
C PRO A 85 15.30 -2.01 11.37
N PRO A 86 15.94 -1.48 12.42
CA PRO A 86 15.62 -0.14 12.92
C PRO A 86 15.95 0.92 11.86
N ALA A 87 15.45 2.14 12.08
CA ALA A 87 15.82 3.28 11.25
C ALA A 87 17.36 3.46 11.23
N PRO A 88 17.98 3.71 10.05
CA PRO A 88 19.41 3.95 9.97
C PRO A 88 19.85 5.10 10.87
N LYS A 89 20.89 4.88 11.67
CA LYS A 89 21.36 5.85 12.67
C LYS A 89 21.80 7.17 12.07
N GLU A 90 22.23 7.17 10.80
CA GLU A 90 22.66 8.34 10.06
C GLU A 90 21.50 9.31 9.81
N LEU A 91 20.30 8.77 9.61
CA LEU A 91 19.08 9.54 9.34
C LEU A 91 18.45 10.10 10.62
N THR A 92 18.83 9.57 11.77
CA THR A 92 18.37 10.03 13.09
C THR A 92 19.38 10.94 13.78
N ARG A 93 20.40 11.45 13.07
CA ARG A 93 21.35 12.43 13.62
C ARG A 93 20.78 13.86 13.49
N PRO A 94 21.14 14.77 14.40
CA PRO A 94 20.84 16.19 14.21
C PRO A 94 21.41 16.68 12.88
N LEU A 95 20.60 17.43 12.11
CA LEU A 95 21.05 18.01 10.84
C LEU A 95 22.04 19.16 11.05
N VAL A 96 21.92 19.87 12.17
CA VAL A 96 22.77 21.01 12.55
C VAL A 96 23.00 20.96 14.06
N GLY A 97 24.25 21.13 14.47
CA GLY A 97 24.65 21.13 15.88
C GLY A 97 24.51 19.75 16.54
N ASP A 98 24.50 19.75 17.88
CA ASP A 98 24.58 18.52 18.69
C ASP A 98 23.22 18.02 19.21
N ARG A 99 22.13 18.78 19.02
CA ARG A 99 20.79 18.48 19.57
C ARG A 99 19.69 18.52 18.51
N HIS A 100 18.69 17.67 18.68
CA HIS A 100 17.44 17.75 17.92
C HIS A 100 16.49 18.75 18.58
N GLY A 101 15.79 19.56 17.79
CA GLY A 101 14.61 20.29 18.28
C GLY A 101 13.36 19.41 18.45
N GLY A 102 13.47 18.13 18.07
CA GLY A 102 12.41 17.12 18.10
C GLY A 102 12.54 16.16 16.91
N HIS A 103 12.33 14.86 17.13
CA HIS A 103 12.22 13.88 16.05
C HIS A 103 11.13 12.83 16.34
N LEU A 104 10.59 12.26 15.27
CA LEU A 104 9.62 11.18 15.30
C LEU A 104 10.07 10.08 14.34
N VAL A 105 10.28 8.86 14.85
CA VAL A 105 10.56 7.69 14.00
C VAL A 105 9.30 6.83 13.94
N LEU A 106 8.73 6.72 12.75
CA LEU A 106 7.61 5.84 12.45
C LEU A 106 8.13 4.54 11.85
N SER A 107 7.94 3.43 12.56
CA SER A 107 8.37 2.11 12.09
C SER A 107 7.25 1.08 12.24
N PRO A 108 7.37 -0.09 11.61
CA PRO A 108 6.45 -1.20 11.86
C PRO A 108 6.41 -1.66 13.32
N HIS A 109 7.49 -1.43 14.09
CA HIS A 109 7.57 -1.73 15.53
C HIS A 109 6.89 -0.70 16.42
N GLY A 110 6.41 0.40 15.84
CA GLY A 110 5.77 1.49 16.59
C GLY A 110 6.44 2.83 16.34
N VAL A 111 6.22 3.73 17.29
CA VAL A 111 6.57 5.14 17.17
C VAL A 111 7.54 5.52 18.29
N GLU A 112 8.76 5.89 17.92
CA GLU A 112 9.74 6.48 18.84
C GLU A 112 9.66 8.00 18.75
N ARG A 113 9.61 8.66 19.91
CA ARG A 113 9.47 10.12 20.01
C ARG A 113 10.62 10.66 20.84
N HIS A 114 11.33 11.63 20.30
CA HIS A 114 12.29 12.43 21.04
C HIS A 114 11.87 13.89 20.93
N MET A 115 11.58 14.50 22.06
CA MET A 115 11.22 15.91 22.19
C MET A 115 12.14 16.49 23.27
N ASP A 116 12.80 17.61 22.98
CA ASP A 116 13.69 18.34 23.91
C ASP A 116 12.85 19.27 24.84
#